data_AF-A0A2Z6NPZ9-F1
#
_entry.id   AF-A0A2Z6NPZ9-F1
#
_cell.length_a   1.000
_cell.length_b   1.000
_cell.length_c   1.000
_cell.angle_alpha   90.00
_cell.angle_beta   90.00
_cell.angle_gamma   90.00
#
_symmetry.space_group_name_H-M   'P 1'
#
loop_
_entity.id
_entity.type
_entity.pdbx_description
1 polymer ?
#
loop_
_entity_poly.entity_id
_entity_poly.type
_entity_poly.pdbx_seq_one_letter_code
_entity_poly.pdbx_strand_id
1 'polypeptide(L)'
;MRKAIRGWNDLESMTMPTIKDPTYVFQEISRNCKNFKELKIMGHLDKIFAFSLATYLPNLKVLSVRCSMLVKEALIIILDSLKYLEVLNTSHSCFVIPYEEGRYRFISNIDRNTIGEKASRLRQFITCMEKPCIMCQRTRMDCEIAKWYKYEEGNWKDDEVSSLAL
;
A
#
# COMPACT_ATOMS: atom_id res chain seq x y z
N MET A 1 -15.20 -8.83 -9.29
CA MET A 1 -13.79 -9.06 -8.91
C MET A 1 -13.43 -10.54 -8.79
N ARG A 2 -14.04 -11.34 -7.88
CA ARG A 2 -13.75 -12.79 -7.72
C ARG A 2 -13.67 -13.60 -9.02
N LYS A 3 -14.72 -13.52 -9.86
CA LYS A 3 -14.76 -14.25 -11.14
C LYS A 3 -13.65 -13.81 -12.10
N ALA A 4 -13.22 -12.56 -12.02
CA ALA A 4 -12.16 -12.02 -12.86
C ALA A 4 -10.78 -12.56 -12.42
N ILE A 5 -10.46 -12.51 -11.12
CA ILE A 5 -9.20 -13.05 -10.56
C ILE A 5 -9.01 -14.53 -10.94
N ARG A 6 -10.09 -15.32 -10.89
CA ARG A 6 -10.07 -16.74 -11.28
C ARG A 6 -9.79 -16.99 -12.76
N GLY A 7 -10.03 -15.99 -13.61
CA GLY A 7 -9.74 -16.07 -15.04
C GLY A 7 -8.37 -15.51 -15.42
N TRP A 8 -7.65 -14.89 -14.48
CA TRP A 8 -6.37 -14.22 -14.75
C TRP A 8 -5.20 -15.02 -14.18
N ASN A 9 -4.99 -16.23 -14.71
CA ASN A 9 -3.95 -17.14 -14.20
C ASN A 9 -2.53 -16.57 -14.35
N ASP A 10 -2.31 -15.75 -15.39
CA ASP A 10 -1.04 -15.09 -15.70
C ASP A 10 -0.94 -13.67 -15.11
N LEU A 11 -1.82 -13.30 -14.18
CA LEU A 11 -1.77 -11.98 -13.55
C LEU A 11 -0.48 -11.81 -12.74
N GLU A 12 0.36 -10.86 -13.16
CA GLU A 12 1.61 -10.52 -12.48
C GLU A 12 1.52 -9.25 -11.63
N SER A 13 0.72 -8.28 -12.07
CA SER A 13 0.61 -6.96 -11.47
C SER A 13 -0.85 -6.52 -11.38
N MET A 14 -1.20 -5.83 -10.30
CA MET A 14 -2.55 -5.28 -10.12
C MET A 14 -2.50 -3.89 -9.51
N THR A 15 -3.21 -2.97 -10.15
CA THR A 15 -3.48 -1.63 -9.61
C THR A 15 -4.95 -1.54 -9.22
N MET A 16 -5.21 -1.14 -7.98
CA MET A 16 -6.55 -0.95 -7.46
C MET A 16 -6.64 0.32 -6.60
N PRO A 17 -7.79 1.02 -6.56
CA PRO A 17 -7.94 2.18 -5.69
C PRO A 17 -7.93 1.76 -4.21
N THR A 18 -8.89 0.97 -3.77
CA THR A 18 -8.96 0.45 -2.39
C THR A 18 -9.41 -1.00 -2.38
N ILE A 19 -9.01 -1.74 -1.34
CA ILE A 19 -9.39 -3.14 -1.13
C ILE A 19 -10.21 -3.22 0.16
N LYS A 20 -11.53 -3.36 0.02
CA LYS A 20 -12.46 -3.41 1.17
C LYS A 20 -12.27 -4.67 2.02
N ASP A 21 -11.97 -5.80 1.39
CA ASP A 21 -11.72 -7.08 2.05
C ASP A 21 -10.37 -7.64 1.57
N PRO A 22 -9.25 -7.19 2.17
CA PRO A 22 -7.91 -7.61 1.75
C PRO A 22 -7.70 -9.11 1.93
N THR A 23 -8.23 -9.69 3.00
CA THR A 23 -8.16 -11.13 3.29
C THR A 23 -8.71 -11.93 2.13
N TYR A 24 -9.94 -11.62 1.71
CA TYR A 24 -10.59 -12.36 0.65
C TYR A 24 -9.92 -12.16 -0.72
N VAL A 25 -9.57 -10.92 -1.06
CA VAL A 25 -8.93 -10.60 -2.34
C VAL A 25 -7.57 -11.28 -2.47
N PHE A 26 -6.71 -11.18 -1.44
CA PHE A 26 -5.39 -11.79 -1.48
C PHE A 26 -5.44 -13.31 -1.45
N GLN A 27 -6.41 -13.88 -0.73
CA GLN A 27 -6.63 -15.32 -0.76
C GLN A 27 -6.98 -15.79 -2.19
N GLU A 28 -7.88 -15.12 -2.89
CA GLU A 28 -8.21 -15.50 -4.28
C GLU A 28 -7.02 -15.28 -5.23
N ILE A 29 -6.22 -14.22 -5.07
CA ILE A 29 -4.99 -14.04 -5.87
C ILE A 29 -4.02 -15.18 -5.63
N SER A 30 -3.73 -15.53 -4.37
CA SER A 30 -2.79 -16.61 -4.03
C SER A 30 -3.18 -17.98 -4.63
N ARG A 31 -4.49 -18.21 -4.75
CA ARG A 31 -5.03 -19.45 -5.32
C ARG A 31 -4.90 -19.51 -6.84
N ASN A 32 -5.15 -18.41 -7.53
CA ASN A 32 -5.34 -18.41 -8.99
C ASN A 32 -4.18 -17.78 -9.78
N CYS A 33 -3.45 -16.81 -9.22
CA CYS A 33 -2.45 -16.01 -9.93
C CYS A 33 -1.04 -16.36 -9.44
N LYS A 34 -0.43 -17.41 -10.01
CA LYS A 34 0.86 -17.95 -9.51
C LYS A 34 2.06 -17.04 -9.77
N ASN A 35 1.96 -16.16 -10.75
CA ASN A 35 3.02 -15.22 -11.15
C ASN A 35 2.85 -13.82 -10.51
N PHE A 36 1.90 -13.67 -9.58
CA PHE A 36 1.60 -12.38 -8.97
C PHE A 36 2.77 -11.84 -8.15
N LYS A 37 3.24 -10.64 -8.48
CA LYS A 37 4.46 -10.05 -7.91
C LYS A 37 4.36 -8.55 -7.60
N GLU A 38 3.41 -7.81 -8.17
CA GLU A 38 3.29 -6.37 -7.95
C GLU A 38 1.87 -5.93 -7.57
N LEU A 39 1.77 -5.06 -6.56
CA LEU A 39 0.51 -4.51 -6.10
C LEU A 39 0.63 -3.00 -5.91
N LYS A 40 -0.28 -2.26 -6.53
CA LYS A 40 -0.50 -0.83 -6.27
C LYS A 40 -1.88 -0.61 -5.67
N ILE A 41 -1.90 0.11 -4.55
CA ILE A 41 -3.13 0.57 -3.89
C ILE A 41 -3.06 2.04 -3.51
N MET A 42 -4.24 2.68 -3.47
CA MET A 42 -4.45 4.06 -3.01
C MET A 42 -5.54 4.09 -1.92
N GLY A 43 -5.31 3.31 -0.87
CA GLY A 43 -6.31 2.99 0.14
C GLY A 43 -5.80 3.15 1.57
N HIS A 44 -6.39 2.40 2.48
CA HIS A 44 -5.96 2.35 3.87
C HIS A 44 -5.03 1.15 4.10
N LEU A 45 -3.87 1.39 4.70
CA LEU A 45 -2.95 0.35 5.14
C LEU A 45 -3.05 0.18 6.65
N ASP A 46 -3.90 -0.76 7.06
CA ASP A 46 -4.02 -1.20 8.45
C ASP A 46 -3.37 -2.55 8.71
N LYS A 47 -3.43 -2.98 9.97
CA LYS A 47 -2.89 -4.26 10.42
C LYS A 47 -3.56 -5.44 9.70
N ILE A 48 -4.86 -5.38 9.43
CA ILE A 48 -5.58 -6.46 8.75
C ILE A 48 -5.05 -6.61 7.33
N PHE A 49 -4.92 -5.51 6.60
CA PHE A 49 -4.30 -5.50 5.28
C PHE A 49 -2.89 -6.09 5.31
N ALA A 50 -2.04 -5.63 6.22
CA ALA A 50 -0.66 -6.10 6.33
C ALA A 50 -0.56 -7.60 6.66
N PHE A 51 -1.35 -8.09 7.60
CA PHE A 51 -1.40 -9.52 7.95
C PHE A 51 -1.92 -10.36 6.79
N SER A 52 -2.98 -9.93 6.12
CA SER A 52 -3.53 -10.64 4.96
C SER A 52 -2.54 -10.68 3.81
N LEU A 53 -1.83 -9.58 3.56
CA LEU A 53 -0.79 -9.52 2.54
C LEU A 53 0.36 -10.49 2.86
N ALA A 54 0.85 -10.47 4.10
CA ALA A 54 1.90 -11.38 4.56
C ALA A 54 1.50 -12.85 4.51
N THR A 55 0.22 -13.15 4.79
CA THR A 55 -0.30 -14.53 4.81
C THR A 55 -0.47 -15.10 3.41
N TYR A 56 -1.06 -14.34 2.50
CA TYR A 56 -1.48 -14.87 1.20
C TYR A 56 -0.53 -14.52 0.06
N LEU A 57 0.22 -13.42 0.15
CA LEU A 57 1.13 -12.93 -0.88
C LEU A 57 2.56 -12.72 -0.34
N PRO A 58 3.17 -13.73 0.32
CA PRO A 58 4.49 -13.58 0.95
C PRO A 58 5.64 -13.32 -0.05
N ASN A 59 5.44 -13.68 -1.32
CA ASN A 59 6.43 -13.55 -2.39
C ASN A 59 6.31 -12.25 -3.19
N LEU A 60 5.47 -11.30 -2.74
CA LEU A 60 5.31 -10.02 -3.40
C LEU A 60 6.65 -9.28 -3.50
N LYS A 61 6.97 -8.77 -4.69
CA LYS A 61 8.23 -8.10 -5.01
C LYS A 61 8.11 -6.59 -4.95
N VAL A 62 6.98 -6.06 -5.38
CA VAL A 62 6.73 -4.61 -5.45
C VAL A 62 5.41 -4.29 -4.78
N LEU A 63 5.45 -3.37 -3.81
CA LEU A 63 4.27 -2.84 -3.15
C LEU A 63 4.27 -1.32 -3.24
N SER A 64 3.22 -0.75 -3.82
CA SER A 64 2.98 0.68 -3.84
C SER A 64 1.70 1.01 -3.07
N VAL A 65 1.84 1.81 -2.01
CA VAL A 65 0.76 2.27 -1.13
C VAL A 65 0.84 3.80 -1.07
N ARG A 66 0.30 4.44 -2.10
CA ARG A 66 0.44 5.88 -2.32
C ARG A 66 -0.85 6.61 -2.05
N CYS A 67 -0.77 7.87 -1.65
CA CYS A 67 -1.95 8.68 -1.35
C CYS A 67 -2.86 7.99 -0.32
N SER A 68 -2.23 7.35 0.67
CA SER A 68 -2.89 6.42 1.59
C SER A 68 -2.80 6.87 3.04
N MET A 69 -3.71 6.34 3.87
CA MET A 69 -3.55 6.34 5.32
C MET A 69 -2.70 5.14 5.73
N LEU A 70 -1.63 5.37 6.50
CA LEU A 70 -0.70 4.33 6.93
C LEU A 70 -0.72 4.18 8.45
N VAL A 71 -1.07 3.00 8.93
CA VAL A 71 -0.83 2.62 10.33
C VAL A 71 0.63 2.17 10.45
N LYS A 72 1.39 2.79 11.38
CA LYS A 72 2.83 2.51 11.57
C LYS A 72 3.09 1.01 11.76
N GLU A 73 2.30 0.33 12.58
CA GLU A 73 2.46 -1.09 12.87
C GLU A 73 2.21 -1.96 11.64
N ALA A 74 1.30 -1.56 10.75
CA ALA A 74 1.05 -2.26 9.50
C ALA A 74 2.27 -2.22 8.57
N LEU A 75 2.92 -1.04 8.50
CA LEU A 75 4.16 -0.87 7.76
C LEU A 75 5.29 -1.74 8.34
N ILE A 76 5.42 -1.79 9.67
CA ILE A 76 6.40 -2.67 10.33
C ILE A 76 6.12 -4.15 10.01
N ILE A 77 4.86 -4.60 10.08
CA ILE A 77 4.48 -5.97 9.71
C ILE A 77 4.90 -6.28 8.27
N ILE A 78 4.64 -5.38 7.32
CA ILE A 78 5.07 -5.57 5.92
C ILE A 78 6.59 -5.72 5.81
N LEU A 79 7.34 -4.80 6.43
CA LEU A 79 8.80 -4.80 6.37
C LEU A 79 9.40 -6.06 7.02
N ASP A 80 8.79 -6.55 8.10
CA ASP A 80 9.23 -7.74 8.81
C ASP A 80 8.81 -9.04 8.12
N SER A 81 7.61 -9.12 7.54
CA SER A 81 7.04 -10.37 7.02
C SER A 81 7.32 -10.62 5.54
N LEU A 82 7.33 -9.59 4.68
CA LEU A 82 7.51 -9.79 3.23
C LEU A 82 8.98 -9.87 2.83
N LYS A 83 9.62 -11.01 3.09
CA LYS A 83 11.07 -11.20 2.91
C LYS A 83 11.56 -10.98 1.47
N TYR A 84 10.71 -11.20 0.47
CA TYR A 84 11.03 -11.04 -0.94
C TYR A 84 10.68 -9.67 -1.53
N LEU A 85 10.15 -8.76 -0.69
CA LEU A 85 9.86 -7.40 -1.13
C LEU A 85 11.15 -6.68 -1.50
N GLU A 86 11.21 -6.16 -2.73
CA GLU A 86 12.35 -5.42 -3.27
C GLU A 86 12.08 -3.93 -3.30
N VAL A 87 10.84 -3.54 -3.62
CA VAL A 87 10.43 -2.14 -3.76
C VAL A 87 9.21 -1.86 -2.90
N LEU A 88 9.31 -0.84 -2.06
CA LEU A 88 8.18 -0.30 -1.31
C LEU A 88 8.02 1.18 -1.64
N ASN A 89 6.82 1.56 -2.07
CA ASN A 89 6.45 2.96 -2.26
C ASN A 89 5.36 3.35 -1.26
N THR A 90 5.64 4.38 -0.46
CA THR A 90 4.73 4.99 0.53
C THR A 90 4.59 6.50 0.31
N SER A 91 4.95 6.98 -0.89
CA SER A 91 4.87 8.39 -1.23
C SER A 91 3.45 8.92 -1.10
N HIS A 92 3.33 10.23 -0.86
CA HIS A 92 2.04 10.94 -0.81
C HIS A 92 1.08 10.47 0.29
N SER A 93 1.55 9.61 1.19
CA SER A 93 0.75 9.00 2.24
C SER A 93 0.91 9.72 3.58
N CYS A 94 -0.07 9.53 4.47
CA CYS A 94 -0.11 10.13 5.80
C CYS A 94 -0.19 9.05 6.87
N PHE A 95 0.58 9.20 7.94
CA PHE A 95 0.52 8.27 9.05
C PHE A 95 -0.62 8.58 9.99
N VAL A 96 -1.27 7.53 10.46
CA VAL A 96 -2.44 7.61 11.33
C VAL A 96 -2.36 6.60 12.46
N ILE A 97 -3.09 6.90 13.53
CA ILE A 97 -3.37 5.96 14.63
C ILE A 97 -4.89 5.79 14.76
N PRO A 98 -5.38 4.60 15.14
CA PRO A 98 -6.76 4.43 15.56
C PRO A 98 -7.07 5.36 16.74
N TYR A 99 -8.22 6.06 16.70
CA TYR A 99 -8.64 6.95 17.77
C TYR A 99 -10.02 6.59 18.34
N GLU A 100 -10.99 6.27 17.48
CA GLU A 100 -12.32 5.77 17.84
C GLU A 100 -12.70 4.64 16.87
N GLU A 101 -13.79 3.92 17.13
CA GLU A 101 -14.27 2.89 16.20
C GLU A 101 -14.48 3.48 14.80
N GLY A 102 -13.71 2.98 13.84
CA GLY A 102 -13.75 3.42 12.45
C GLY A 102 -13.12 4.79 12.17
N ARG A 103 -12.43 5.43 13.15
CA ARG A 103 -11.79 6.74 12.97
C ARG A 103 -10.30 6.73 13.26
N TYR A 104 -9.60 7.57 12.52
CA TYR A 104 -8.15 7.69 12.52
C TYR A 104 -7.72 9.12 12.83
N ARG A 105 -6.63 9.26 13.58
CA ARG A 105 -5.98 10.54 13.85
C ARG A 105 -4.61 10.59 13.21
N PHE A 106 -4.30 11.67 12.52
CA PHE A 106 -2.96 11.87 11.95
C PHE A 106 -1.89 12.00 13.01
N ILE A 107 -0.73 11.42 12.72
CA ILE A 107 0.48 11.59 13.52
C ILE A 107 1.60 12.16 12.66
N SER A 108 2.34 13.10 13.23
CA SER A 108 3.51 13.72 12.58
C SER A 108 4.84 13.16 13.09
N ASN A 109 4.86 12.67 14.33
CA ASN A 109 6.06 12.13 14.96
C ASN A 109 6.09 10.61 14.78
N ILE A 110 6.84 10.15 13.79
CA ILE A 110 7.03 8.74 13.48
C ILE A 110 8.48 8.42 13.69
N ASP A 111 8.74 7.23 14.24
CA ASP A 111 10.07 6.69 14.37
C ASP A 111 10.64 6.28 13.00
N ARG A 112 11.22 7.27 12.32
CA ARG A 112 11.80 7.12 10.97
C ARG A 112 13.04 6.23 10.99
N ASN A 113 13.79 6.21 12.08
CA ASN A 113 15.01 5.42 12.20
C ASN A 113 14.68 3.94 12.15
N THR A 114 13.73 3.47 12.99
CA THR A 114 13.30 2.08 12.98
C THR A 114 12.72 1.65 11.62
N ILE A 115 11.93 2.51 10.97
CA ILE A 115 11.37 2.20 9.64
C ILE A 115 12.49 2.14 8.59
N GLY A 116 13.42 3.09 8.62
CA GLY A 116 14.56 3.15 7.71
C GLY A 116 15.48 1.94 7.84
N GLU A 117 15.80 1.55 9.08
CA GLU A 117 16.60 0.35 9.37
C GLU A 117 15.93 -0.92 8.82
N LYS A 118 14.62 -1.09 9.06
CA LYS A 118 13.86 -2.25 8.52
C LYS A 118 13.76 -2.22 6.99
N ALA A 119 13.65 -1.04 6.40
CA ALA A 119 13.58 -0.85 4.95
C ALA A 119 14.94 -0.92 4.26
N SER A 120 16.06 -0.90 4.99
CA SER A 120 17.42 -0.93 4.42
C SER A 120 17.71 -2.16 3.55
N ARG A 121 16.98 -3.27 3.78
CA ARG A 121 17.07 -4.49 2.97
C ARG A 121 16.41 -4.35 1.60
N LEU A 122 15.53 -3.37 1.41
CA LEU A 122 14.82 -3.17 0.16
C LEU A 122 15.79 -2.58 -0.87
N ARG A 123 15.65 -3.01 -2.14
CA ARG A 123 16.37 -2.37 -3.25
C ARG A 123 15.99 -0.89 -3.35
N GLN A 124 14.72 -0.57 -3.11
CA GLN A 124 14.23 0.80 -3.18
C GLN A 124 13.09 1.03 -2.19
N PHE A 125 13.21 2.11 -1.41
CA PHE A 125 12.15 2.60 -0.54
C PHE A 125 11.82 4.04 -0.87
N ILE A 126 10.65 4.26 -1.49
CA ILE A 126 10.18 5.57 -1.92
C ILE A 126 9.22 6.10 -0.86
N THR A 127 9.50 7.29 -0.33
CA THR A 127 8.72 7.84 0.78
C THR A 127 8.80 9.36 0.83
N CYS A 128 7.78 9.98 1.44
CA CYS A 128 7.74 11.41 1.75
C CYS A 128 7.90 11.68 3.26
N MET A 129 8.44 10.71 4.02
CA MET A 129 8.57 10.81 5.48
C MET A 129 9.46 11.97 5.95
N GLU A 130 10.49 12.32 5.19
CA GLU A 130 11.38 13.45 5.52
C GLU A 130 10.71 14.80 5.28
N LYS A 131 10.12 14.97 4.08
CA LYS A 131 9.47 16.19 3.64
C LYS A 131 8.13 15.87 2.98
N PRO A 132 6.99 16.22 3.60
CA PRO A 132 5.70 16.02 2.99
C PRO A 132 5.56 16.91 1.76
N CYS A 133 5.18 16.32 0.63
CA CYS A 133 4.93 17.04 -0.61
C CYS A 133 3.50 17.60 -0.66
N ILE A 134 3.16 18.31 -1.74
CA ILE A 134 1.81 18.83 -1.96
C ILE A 134 0.75 17.72 -1.96
N MET A 135 1.10 16.54 -2.44
CA MET A 135 0.18 15.39 -2.46
C MET A 135 -0.03 14.80 -1.07
N CYS A 136 1.00 14.71 -0.21
CA CYS A 136 0.81 14.37 1.21
C CYS A 136 -0.16 15.34 1.90
N GLN A 137 -0.04 16.64 1.61
CA GLN A 137 -0.93 17.65 2.19
C GLN A 137 -2.37 17.46 1.72
N ARG A 138 -2.58 17.20 0.42
CA ARG A 138 -3.90 16.89 -0.15
C ARG A 138 -4.49 15.61 0.45
N THR A 139 -3.71 14.52 0.50
CA THR A 139 -4.10 13.26 1.14
C THR A 139 -4.58 13.51 2.56
N ARG A 140 -3.83 14.29 3.36
CA ARG A 140 -4.23 14.65 4.74
C ARG A 140 -5.58 15.35 4.80
N MET A 141 -5.88 16.24 3.85
CA MET A 141 -7.17 16.94 3.76
C MET A 141 -8.32 16.04 3.31
N ASP A 142 -8.02 15.01 2.51
CA ASP A 142 -9.01 14.07 1.96
C ASP A 142 -9.29 12.86 2.87
N CYS A 143 -8.46 12.61 3.87
CA CYS A 143 -8.42 11.37 4.68
C CYS A 143 -9.57 11.14 5.69
N GLU A 144 -10.79 11.58 5.37
CA GLU A 144 -12.04 11.02 5.90
C GLU A 144 -12.88 10.31 4.82
N ILE A 145 -12.71 10.72 3.55
CA ILE A 145 -13.28 10.10 2.35
C ILE A 145 -12.26 10.34 1.26
N ALA A 146 -11.35 9.40 1.00
CA ALA A 146 -10.38 9.58 -0.09
C ALA A 146 -11.15 9.83 -1.40
N LYS A 147 -11.09 11.06 -1.92
CA LYS A 147 -11.91 11.47 -3.07
C LYS A 147 -11.15 11.15 -4.35
N TRP A 148 -10.86 9.89 -4.62
CA TRP A 148 -10.05 9.46 -5.77
C TRP A 148 -10.59 10.02 -7.10
N TYR A 149 -11.91 10.19 -7.21
CA TYR A 149 -12.59 10.82 -8.35
C TYR A 149 -12.27 12.32 -8.54
N LYS A 150 -11.71 12.99 -7.52
CA LYS A 150 -11.24 14.38 -7.59
C LYS A 150 -9.76 14.49 -7.95
N TYR A 151 -9.02 13.39 -7.87
CA TYR A 151 -7.69 13.35 -8.44
C TYR A 151 -7.88 13.28 -9.96
N GLU A 152 -7.16 14.12 -10.70
CA GLU A 152 -7.17 14.11 -12.16
C GLU A 152 -6.99 12.68 -12.67
N GLU A 153 -7.68 12.30 -13.77
CA GLU A 153 -7.75 10.94 -14.32
C GLU A 153 -6.37 10.28 -14.58
N GLY A 154 -5.26 11.02 -14.51
CA GLY A 154 -3.88 10.53 -14.60
C GLY A 154 -3.25 10.09 -13.27
N ASN A 155 -3.65 10.63 -12.12
CA ASN A 155 -2.93 10.41 -10.86
C ASN A 155 -2.90 8.95 -10.38
N TRP A 156 -3.93 8.16 -10.72
CA TRP A 156 -3.96 6.73 -10.42
C TRP A 156 -3.15 5.91 -11.42
N LYS A 157 -2.89 6.44 -12.62
CA LYS A 157 -2.00 5.85 -13.62
C LYS A 157 -0.55 6.11 -13.28
N ASP A 158 -0.23 7.27 -12.71
CA ASP A 158 1.12 7.62 -12.28
C ASP A 158 1.59 6.78 -11.08
N ASP A 159 2.87 6.41 -11.04
CA ASP A 159 3.55 5.84 -9.87
C ASP A 159 5.04 6.23 -9.89
N GLU A 160 5.68 6.42 -8.73
CA GLU A 160 7.14 6.55 -8.70
C GLU A 160 7.86 5.23 -8.96
N VAL A 161 7.15 4.10 -8.89
CA VAL A 161 7.64 2.81 -9.35
C VAL A 161 7.26 2.63 -10.81
N SER A 162 8.26 2.64 -11.69
CA SER A 162 8.04 2.61 -13.15
C SER A 162 7.25 1.40 -13.65
N SER A 163 7.34 0.23 -13.00
CA SER A 163 6.55 -0.96 -13.38
C SER A 163 5.05 -0.84 -13.04
N LEU A 164 4.69 0.12 -12.18
CA LEU A 164 3.32 0.38 -11.73
C LEU A 164 2.75 1.70 -12.28
N ALA A 165 3.50 2.38 -13.15
CA ALA A 165 3.02 3.50 -13.95
C ALA A 165 2.35 2.98 -15.23
N LEU A 166 1.18 3.54 -15.59
CA LEU A 166 0.35 3.11 -16.73
C LEU A 166 0.26 4.15 -17.85
#